data_AF-A0A3S3IDA0-F1
#
_entry.id   AF-A0A3S3IDA0-F1
#
_cell.length_a   1.000
_cell.length_b   1.000
_cell.length_c   1.000
_cell.angle_alpha   90.00
_cell.angle_beta   90.00
_cell.angle_gamma   90.00
#
_symmetry.space_group_name_H-M   'P 1'
#
loop_
_entity.id
_entity.type
_entity.pdbx_description
1 polymer ?
#
loop_
_entity_poly.entity_id
_entity_poly.type
_entity_poly.pdbx_seq_one_letter_code
_entity_poly.pdbx_strand_id
1 'polypeptide(L)'
;MSAANEPDGFWNRGTWPEAWAGLEDALLDRPFGDLGLERRVRWEGLGIRWTCVFPNDYRTTPPAEQIIAELQLVVFALAERDLGIVPVDITVIIEVSDVVERLTIEEPPKAQAAFRVTLPLRDRGPEESADVLLVFAAVLRAISVLEDEALTTQFDRSVLEPIFVGRPYAELFREFVPQDLFAESFRQSVAPLDPERPFVSRAGRRVQWFDGSGPTFEFERALGDAQNRYDKVLASLRYTISDIAHDPGIRPRLLEMHKRGMKDWEILSILSNIAMGIRLDAPEDLPLEELRSRGMALLDKVETEADALPPAVFTDELLSAHAKVYLGAFFSSWQLHWPPSVDYEGAEKFLISRFRLRDVDVPHQDVFGWDQDDAPLDP
;
A
#
# COMPACT_ATOMS: atom_id res chain seq x y z
N MET A 1 -4.53 -18.78 -15.50
CA MET A 1 -5.62 -19.31 -16.35
C MET A 1 -5.14 -20.51 -17.18
N SER A 2 -4.40 -21.43 -16.57
CA SER A 2 -4.03 -22.70 -17.20
C SER A 2 -5.09 -23.76 -16.93
N ALA A 3 -5.64 -23.78 -15.70
CA ALA A 3 -6.67 -24.73 -15.27
C ALA A 3 -7.99 -24.59 -16.05
N ALA A 4 -8.33 -23.37 -16.49
CA ALA A 4 -9.54 -23.10 -17.29
C ALA A 4 -9.51 -23.80 -18.67
N ASN A 5 -8.33 -24.19 -19.16
CA ASN A 5 -8.15 -24.82 -20.46
C ASN A 5 -8.14 -26.36 -20.39
N GLU A 6 -8.34 -26.95 -19.22
CA GLU A 6 -8.41 -28.40 -19.07
C GLU A 6 -9.71 -28.96 -19.66
N PRO A 7 -9.66 -29.86 -20.67
CA PRO A 7 -10.85 -30.34 -21.38
C PRO A 7 -11.88 -31.04 -20.49
N ASP A 8 -11.42 -31.66 -19.41
CA ASP A 8 -12.25 -32.44 -18.48
C ASP A 8 -12.72 -31.62 -17.27
N GLY A 9 -12.27 -30.37 -17.15
CA GLY A 9 -12.52 -29.49 -16.01
C GLY A 9 -11.70 -29.86 -14.75
N PHE A 10 -11.16 -28.85 -14.09
CA PHE A 10 -10.35 -29.04 -12.86
C PHE A 10 -11.20 -29.33 -11.60
N TRP A 11 -12.51 -29.08 -11.64
CA TRP A 11 -13.41 -29.17 -10.47
C TRP A 11 -13.92 -30.59 -10.19
N ASN A 12 -13.81 -31.51 -11.13
CA ASN A 12 -14.33 -32.88 -11.02
C ASN A 12 -13.28 -33.90 -10.54
N ARG A 13 -12.04 -33.46 -10.28
CA ARG A 13 -10.91 -34.33 -9.95
C ARG A 13 -10.18 -33.80 -8.71
N GLY A 14 -9.61 -34.72 -7.95
CA GLY A 14 -8.82 -34.39 -6.76
C GLY A 14 -9.66 -34.07 -5.51
N THR A 15 -8.99 -33.50 -4.53
CA THR A 15 -9.53 -33.08 -3.25
C THR A 15 -10.06 -31.64 -3.33
N TRP A 16 -10.93 -31.24 -2.39
CA TRP A 16 -11.43 -29.85 -2.35
C TRP A 16 -10.31 -28.78 -2.30
N PRO A 17 -9.18 -29.00 -1.60
CA PRO A 17 -8.03 -28.10 -1.69
C PRO A 17 -7.46 -27.93 -3.11
N GLU A 18 -7.35 -29.01 -3.89
CA GLU A 18 -6.84 -28.97 -5.26
C GLU A 18 -7.84 -28.27 -6.19
N ALA A 19 -9.13 -28.59 -6.07
CA ALA A 19 -10.19 -27.92 -6.83
C ALA A 19 -10.21 -26.40 -6.54
N TRP A 20 -10.01 -25.99 -5.30
CA TRP A 20 -9.94 -24.58 -4.91
C TRP A 20 -8.73 -23.86 -5.51
N ALA A 21 -7.55 -24.48 -5.48
CA ALA A 21 -6.37 -23.92 -6.15
C ALA A 21 -6.60 -23.79 -7.67
N GLY A 22 -7.33 -24.74 -8.27
CA GLY A 22 -7.80 -24.64 -9.65
C GLY A 22 -8.74 -23.46 -9.89
N LEU A 23 -9.68 -23.18 -8.96
CA LEU A 23 -10.56 -22.00 -9.03
C LEU A 23 -9.74 -20.71 -9.01
N GLU A 24 -8.77 -20.60 -8.09
CA GLU A 24 -7.87 -19.45 -7.98
C GLU A 24 -6.96 -19.28 -9.20
N ASP A 25 -6.63 -20.35 -9.93
CA ASP A 25 -5.92 -20.22 -11.22
C ASP A 25 -6.82 -19.85 -12.40
N ALA A 26 -8.07 -20.30 -12.38
CA ALA A 26 -9.01 -20.14 -13.47
C ALA A 26 -9.76 -18.79 -13.45
N LEU A 27 -10.05 -18.26 -12.27
CA LEU A 27 -10.90 -17.07 -12.07
C LEU A 27 -10.08 -15.87 -11.56
N LEU A 28 -10.54 -14.66 -11.89
CA LEU A 28 -9.93 -13.43 -11.36
C LEU A 28 -10.24 -13.20 -9.88
N ASP A 29 -11.40 -13.70 -9.44
CA ASP A 29 -11.82 -13.70 -8.04
C ASP A 29 -12.83 -14.84 -7.75
N ARG A 30 -13.24 -14.97 -6.48
CA ARG A 30 -14.20 -15.96 -5.98
C ARG A 30 -15.51 -15.94 -6.79
N PRO A 31 -16.00 -17.11 -7.23
CA PRO A 31 -17.28 -17.20 -7.92
C PRO A 31 -18.47 -17.01 -6.98
N PHE A 32 -19.63 -16.66 -7.55
CA PHE A 32 -20.90 -16.52 -6.83
C PHE A 32 -20.89 -15.47 -5.71
N GLY A 33 -20.11 -14.40 -5.89
CA GLY A 33 -20.11 -13.21 -5.00
C GLY A 33 -21.40 -12.38 -5.07
N ASP A 34 -22.36 -12.78 -5.91
CA ASP A 34 -23.69 -12.19 -6.08
C ASP A 34 -24.79 -12.89 -5.25
N LEU A 35 -24.40 -13.81 -4.36
CA LEU A 35 -25.27 -14.52 -3.42
C LEU A 35 -25.07 -14.02 -1.97
N GLY A 36 -26.07 -14.20 -1.12
CA GLY A 36 -26.08 -13.76 0.27
C GLY A 36 -26.76 -12.41 0.47
N LEU A 37 -26.75 -11.89 1.70
CA LEU A 37 -27.35 -10.61 2.05
C LEU A 37 -26.60 -9.41 1.46
N GLU A 38 -25.30 -9.56 1.24
CA GLU A 38 -24.41 -8.56 0.66
C GLU A 38 -23.76 -9.14 -0.59
N ARG A 39 -23.63 -8.34 -1.64
CA ARG A 39 -22.75 -8.64 -2.76
C ARG A 39 -21.35 -8.13 -2.45
N ARG A 40 -20.35 -8.92 -2.84
CA ARG A 40 -18.93 -8.53 -2.77
C ARG A 40 -18.31 -8.67 -4.14
N VAL A 41 -17.94 -7.54 -4.72
CA VAL A 41 -17.22 -7.48 -6.00
C VAL A 41 -15.78 -7.11 -5.70
N ARG A 42 -14.84 -8.01 -6.00
CA ARG A 42 -13.41 -7.78 -5.77
C ARG A 42 -12.63 -7.91 -7.06
N TRP A 43 -11.61 -7.08 -7.18
CA TRP A 43 -10.66 -7.13 -8.28
C TRP A 43 -9.36 -6.46 -7.87
N GLU A 44 -8.29 -6.73 -8.60
CA GLU A 44 -7.02 -6.04 -8.42
C GLU A 44 -6.74 -5.13 -9.63
N GLY A 45 -6.26 -3.92 -9.35
CA GLY A 45 -5.88 -2.96 -10.39
C GLY A 45 -5.03 -1.82 -9.84
N LEU A 46 -3.98 -1.43 -10.57
CA LEU A 46 -3.00 -0.39 -10.22
C LEU A 46 -2.28 -0.66 -8.88
N GLY A 47 -2.18 -1.93 -8.47
CA GLY A 47 -1.62 -2.33 -7.18
C GLY A 47 -2.61 -2.27 -6.01
N ILE A 48 -3.88 -1.95 -6.26
CA ILE A 48 -4.94 -1.87 -5.27
C ILE A 48 -5.77 -3.15 -5.32
N ARG A 49 -6.07 -3.73 -4.15
CA ARG A 49 -7.08 -4.79 -4.03
C ARG A 49 -8.42 -4.17 -3.65
N TRP A 50 -9.29 -4.03 -4.63
CA TRP A 50 -10.61 -3.43 -4.45
C TRP A 50 -11.58 -4.45 -3.89
N THR A 51 -12.34 -4.06 -2.88
CA THR A 51 -13.50 -4.80 -2.37
C THR A 51 -14.69 -3.86 -2.26
N CYS A 52 -15.64 -3.99 -3.19
CA CYS A 52 -16.90 -3.27 -3.12
C CYS A 52 -17.97 -4.13 -2.45
N VAL A 53 -18.64 -3.58 -1.43
CA VAL A 53 -19.67 -4.27 -0.64
C VAL A 53 -20.97 -3.47 -0.68
N PHE A 54 -22.09 -4.12 -0.96
CA PHE A 54 -23.40 -3.49 -0.98
C PHE A 54 -24.54 -4.49 -0.72
N PRO A 55 -25.69 -4.04 -0.21
CA PRO A 55 -26.90 -4.87 -0.09
C PRO A 55 -27.28 -5.60 -1.39
N ASN A 56 -27.53 -6.91 -1.28
CA ASN A 56 -27.97 -7.75 -2.40
C ASN A 56 -29.50 -7.67 -2.58
N ASP A 57 -29.98 -6.47 -2.85
CA ASP A 57 -31.39 -6.20 -3.10
C ASP A 57 -31.60 -5.56 -4.49
N TYR A 58 -32.84 -5.62 -4.98
CA TYR A 58 -33.16 -5.10 -6.32
C TYR A 58 -32.97 -3.58 -6.44
N ARG A 59 -33.08 -2.85 -5.33
CA ARG A 59 -32.97 -1.38 -5.27
C ARG A 59 -31.51 -0.93 -5.44
N THR A 60 -30.58 -1.63 -4.80
CA THR A 60 -29.18 -1.24 -4.62
C THR A 60 -28.29 -1.82 -5.71
N THR A 61 -28.61 -3.02 -6.19
CA THR A 61 -27.76 -3.74 -7.15
C THR A 61 -27.45 -2.93 -8.42
N PRO A 62 -28.44 -2.37 -9.15
CA PRO A 62 -28.17 -1.69 -10.41
C PRO A 62 -27.23 -0.47 -10.29
N PRO A 63 -27.46 0.51 -9.40
CA PRO A 63 -26.57 1.66 -9.27
C PRO A 63 -25.19 1.31 -8.68
N ALA A 64 -25.11 0.31 -7.79
CA ALA A 64 -23.84 -0.16 -7.24
C ALA A 64 -22.96 -0.83 -8.30
N GLU A 65 -23.52 -1.75 -9.09
CA GLU A 65 -22.80 -2.40 -10.18
C GLU A 65 -22.36 -1.41 -11.26
N GLN A 66 -23.19 -0.39 -11.55
CA GLN A 66 -22.81 0.67 -12.48
C GLN A 66 -21.56 1.42 -12.01
N ILE A 67 -21.53 1.92 -10.76
CA ILE A 67 -20.35 2.67 -10.29
C ILE A 67 -19.10 1.79 -10.18
N ILE A 68 -19.26 0.51 -9.86
CA ILE A 68 -18.15 -0.45 -9.83
C ILE A 68 -17.57 -0.65 -11.24
N ALA A 69 -18.43 -0.84 -12.24
CA ALA A 69 -18.00 -0.95 -13.63
C ALA A 69 -17.29 0.33 -14.11
N GLU A 70 -17.83 1.50 -13.78
CA GLU A 70 -17.19 2.79 -14.08
C GLU A 70 -15.81 2.90 -13.41
N LEU A 71 -15.66 2.49 -12.14
CA LEU A 71 -14.36 2.48 -11.44
C LEU A 71 -13.35 1.56 -12.13
N GLN A 72 -13.78 0.37 -12.55
CA GLN A 72 -12.93 -0.55 -13.31
C GLN A 72 -12.46 0.07 -14.65
N LEU A 73 -13.31 0.84 -15.32
CA LEU A 73 -12.94 1.57 -16.54
C LEU A 73 -11.93 2.69 -16.24
N VAL A 74 -12.10 3.45 -15.16
CA VAL A 74 -11.12 4.47 -14.73
C VAL A 74 -9.76 3.82 -14.44
N VAL A 75 -9.75 2.73 -13.67
CA VAL A 75 -8.54 1.94 -13.36
C VAL A 75 -7.84 1.50 -14.65
N PHE A 76 -8.60 1.01 -15.63
CA PHE A 76 -8.05 0.58 -16.91
C PHE A 76 -7.52 1.74 -17.75
N ALA A 77 -8.20 2.88 -17.76
CA ALA A 77 -7.80 4.03 -18.55
C ALA A 77 -6.59 4.79 -17.96
N LEU A 78 -6.36 4.63 -16.65
CA LEU A 78 -5.18 5.13 -15.95
C LEU A 78 -4.08 4.07 -15.82
N ALA A 79 -4.25 2.90 -16.45
CA ALA A 79 -3.20 1.91 -16.60
C ALA A 79 -1.91 2.54 -17.14
N GLU A 80 -0.77 2.02 -16.69
CA GLU A 80 0.59 2.42 -17.12
C GLU A 80 0.99 3.85 -16.70
N ARG A 81 0.09 4.65 -16.11
CA ARG A 81 0.44 5.94 -15.50
C ARG A 81 1.04 5.73 -14.13
N ASP A 82 2.10 6.46 -13.84
CA ASP A 82 2.67 6.51 -12.50
C ASP A 82 1.87 7.46 -11.62
N LEU A 83 0.95 6.89 -10.85
CA LEU A 83 0.12 7.63 -9.89
C LEU A 83 0.72 7.65 -8.48
N GLY A 84 1.96 7.15 -8.29
CA GLY A 84 2.57 7.08 -6.96
C GLY A 84 1.80 6.20 -5.96
N ILE A 85 1.02 5.23 -6.43
CA ILE A 85 0.18 4.38 -5.59
C ILE A 85 1.05 3.44 -4.74
N VAL A 86 0.84 3.46 -3.44
CA VAL A 86 1.30 2.40 -2.53
C VAL A 86 0.32 1.22 -2.59
N PRO A 87 0.78 -0.02 -2.84
CA PRO A 87 -0.10 -1.18 -2.88
C PRO A 87 -0.81 -1.43 -1.55
N VAL A 88 -2.14 -1.36 -1.54
CA VAL A 88 -3.00 -1.55 -0.36
C VAL A 88 -4.33 -2.21 -0.73
N ASP A 89 -5.03 -2.68 0.28
CA ASP A 89 -6.39 -3.20 0.15
C ASP A 89 -7.40 -2.07 0.44
N ILE A 90 -8.34 -1.84 -0.48
CA ILE A 90 -9.36 -0.79 -0.38
C ILE A 90 -10.75 -1.43 -0.30
N THR A 91 -11.53 -1.02 0.69
CA THR A 91 -12.94 -1.39 0.79
C THR A 91 -13.83 -0.19 0.43
N VAL A 92 -14.81 -0.40 -0.44
CA VAL A 92 -15.82 0.61 -0.78
C VAL A 92 -17.20 0.06 -0.40
N ILE A 93 -17.82 0.64 0.62
CA ILE A 93 -19.16 0.29 1.07
C ILE A 93 -20.13 1.18 0.29
N ILE A 94 -20.99 0.59 -0.52
CA ILE A 94 -21.93 1.32 -1.38
C ILE A 94 -23.34 1.17 -0.82
N GLU A 95 -23.99 2.30 -0.61
CA GLU A 95 -25.37 2.38 -0.11
C GLU A 95 -26.20 3.27 -1.04
N VAL A 96 -27.51 3.04 -1.09
CA VAL A 96 -28.44 3.88 -1.84
C VAL A 96 -29.37 4.59 -0.87
N SER A 97 -29.50 5.91 -1.00
CA SER A 97 -30.35 6.74 -0.16
C SER A 97 -31.30 7.61 -0.99
N ASP A 98 -32.51 7.82 -0.46
CA ASP A 98 -33.53 8.74 -0.97
C ASP A 98 -33.36 10.17 -0.44
N VAL A 99 -32.47 10.36 0.55
CA VAL A 99 -32.20 11.65 1.20
C VAL A 99 -31.12 12.44 0.46
N VAL A 100 -30.19 11.77 -0.22
CA VAL A 100 -29.11 12.42 -0.96
C VAL A 100 -29.53 12.66 -2.40
N GLU A 101 -29.27 13.87 -2.92
CA GLU A 101 -29.54 14.20 -4.33
C GLU A 101 -28.36 13.87 -5.26
N ARG A 102 -27.16 13.77 -4.68
CA ARG A 102 -25.87 13.53 -5.35
C ARG A 102 -25.07 12.50 -4.59
N LEU A 103 -24.09 11.91 -5.28
CA LEU A 103 -23.13 11.01 -4.67
C LEU A 103 -22.39 11.71 -3.52
N THR A 104 -22.29 11.03 -2.38
CA THR A 104 -21.46 11.48 -1.24
C THR A 104 -20.43 10.42 -0.90
N ILE A 105 -19.26 10.89 -0.43
CA ILE A 105 -18.14 10.04 -0.02
C ILE A 105 -17.79 10.40 1.41
N GLU A 106 -17.78 9.43 2.29
CA GLU A 106 -17.20 9.56 3.62
C GLU A 106 -15.84 8.86 3.62
N GLU A 107 -14.80 9.65 3.82
CA GLU A 107 -13.45 9.15 4.00
C GLU A 107 -13.30 8.53 5.41
N PRO A 108 -12.55 7.43 5.54
CA PRO A 108 -12.35 6.79 6.83
C PRO A 108 -11.52 7.68 7.78
N PRO A 109 -11.68 7.50 9.11
CA PRO A 109 -10.66 7.94 10.05
C PRO A 109 -9.33 7.23 9.77
N LYS A 110 -8.20 7.89 10.06
CA LYS A 110 -6.84 7.42 9.75
C LYS A 110 -6.65 5.92 10.05
N ALA A 111 -5.93 5.22 9.16
CA ALA A 111 -5.48 3.82 9.23
C ALA A 111 -6.39 2.70 8.68
N GLN A 112 -7.65 2.94 8.29
CA GLN A 112 -8.42 1.96 7.51
C GLN A 112 -8.73 2.52 6.13
N ALA A 113 -8.49 1.75 5.07
CA ALA A 113 -8.73 2.17 3.70
C ALA A 113 -10.17 1.80 3.26
N ALA A 114 -11.16 2.23 4.05
CA ALA A 114 -12.57 1.92 3.87
C ALA A 114 -13.41 3.18 3.58
N PHE A 115 -14.01 3.26 2.40
CA PHE A 115 -14.78 4.42 1.95
C PHE A 115 -16.27 4.08 1.95
N ARG A 116 -17.11 4.96 2.50
CA ARG A 116 -18.57 4.84 2.34
C ARG A 116 -19.00 5.75 1.19
N VAL A 117 -19.63 5.17 0.19
CA VAL A 117 -20.18 5.86 -0.97
C VAL A 117 -21.69 5.73 -0.94
N THR A 118 -22.38 6.86 -0.78
CA THR A 118 -23.85 6.89 -0.81
C THR A 118 -24.31 7.44 -2.15
N LEU A 119 -25.09 6.64 -2.86
CA LEU A 119 -25.67 6.98 -4.15
C LEU A 119 -27.12 7.47 -3.99
N PRO A 120 -27.57 8.44 -4.81
CA PRO A 120 -28.98 8.79 -4.85
C PRO A 120 -29.81 7.62 -5.43
N LEU A 121 -31.08 7.52 -5.04
CA LEU A 121 -32.00 6.46 -5.51
C LEU A 121 -32.33 6.50 -7.02
N ARG A 122 -31.95 7.58 -7.71
CA ARG A 122 -32.18 7.75 -9.15
C ARG A 122 -31.04 7.13 -9.97
N ASP A 123 -31.36 6.69 -11.18
CA ASP A 123 -30.35 6.17 -12.10
C ASP A 123 -29.39 7.27 -12.56
N ARG A 124 -28.10 6.93 -12.54
CA ARG A 124 -27.01 7.81 -12.98
C ARG A 124 -26.91 7.77 -14.50
N GLY A 125 -26.96 8.95 -15.12
CA GLY A 125 -26.78 9.14 -16.55
C GLY A 125 -25.39 9.69 -16.91
N PRO A 126 -25.21 10.12 -18.16
CA PRO A 126 -23.96 10.73 -18.62
C PRO A 126 -23.54 11.97 -17.81
N GLU A 127 -24.50 12.74 -17.31
CA GLU A 127 -24.25 13.95 -16.53
C GLU A 127 -23.57 13.66 -15.18
N GLU A 128 -23.83 12.48 -14.61
CA GLU A 128 -23.23 12.00 -13.36
C GLU A 128 -21.96 11.17 -13.57
N SER A 129 -21.46 11.03 -14.80
CA SER A 129 -20.26 10.24 -15.10
C SER A 129 -19.01 10.75 -14.39
N ALA A 130 -18.95 12.04 -14.05
CA ALA A 130 -17.83 12.62 -13.29
C ALA A 130 -17.78 12.16 -11.82
N ASP A 131 -18.88 11.66 -11.25
CA ASP A 131 -18.93 11.25 -9.84
C ASP A 131 -18.00 10.08 -9.55
N VAL A 132 -17.76 9.19 -10.53
CA VAL A 132 -16.81 8.08 -10.37
C VAL A 132 -15.37 8.58 -10.18
N LEU A 133 -15.01 9.71 -10.80
CA LEU A 133 -13.70 10.32 -10.56
C LEU A 133 -13.58 10.87 -9.15
N LEU A 134 -14.68 11.35 -8.56
CA LEU A 134 -14.64 11.81 -7.17
C LEU A 134 -14.32 10.64 -6.24
N VAL A 135 -14.95 9.48 -6.46
CA VAL A 135 -14.67 8.26 -5.69
C VAL A 135 -13.21 7.82 -5.89
N PHE A 136 -12.76 7.74 -7.15
CA PHE A 136 -11.41 7.31 -7.44
C PHE A 136 -10.33 8.30 -6.93
N ALA A 137 -10.58 9.61 -7.03
CA ALA A 137 -9.69 10.65 -6.50
C ALA A 137 -9.62 10.59 -4.97
N ALA A 138 -10.74 10.37 -4.26
CA ALA A 138 -10.73 10.17 -2.82
C ALA A 138 -9.87 8.96 -2.42
N VAL A 139 -9.98 7.86 -3.17
CA VAL A 139 -9.12 6.68 -2.97
C VAL A 139 -7.65 7.01 -3.22
N LEU A 140 -7.31 7.68 -4.32
CA LEU A 140 -5.92 8.05 -4.63
C LEU A 140 -5.31 8.96 -3.56
N ARG A 141 -6.03 9.98 -3.09
CA ARG A 141 -5.54 10.87 -2.02
C ARG A 141 -5.19 10.11 -0.74
N ALA A 142 -5.84 8.97 -0.52
CA ALA A 142 -5.58 8.16 0.66
C ALA A 142 -4.35 7.26 0.55
N ILE A 143 -3.87 6.96 -0.66
CA ILE A 143 -2.88 5.90 -0.92
C ILE A 143 -1.69 6.32 -1.80
N SER A 144 -1.76 7.52 -2.39
CA SER A 144 -0.71 8.05 -3.27
C SER A 144 0.33 8.84 -2.49
N VAL A 145 1.60 8.62 -2.84
CA VAL A 145 2.73 9.40 -2.32
C VAL A 145 2.89 10.77 -2.99
N LEU A 146 2.10 11.04 -4.03
CA LEU A 146 2.09 12.32 -4.75
C LEU A 146 1.11 13.29 -4.10
N GLU A 147 1.50 14.56 -4.08
CA GLU A 147 0.61 15.66 -3.66
C GLU A 147 -0.53 15.89 -4.68
N ASP A 148 -1.61 16.53 -4.22
CA ASP A 148 -2.85 16.75 -4.99
C ASP A 148 -2.59 17.43 -6.35
N GLU A 149 -1.63 18.36 -6.41
CA GLU A 149 -1.24 19.08 -7.62
C GLU A 149 -0.64 18.14 -8.67
N ALA A 150 0.29 17.28 -8.26
CA ALA A 150 0.92 16.29 -9.13
C ALA A 150 -0.09 15.24 -9.58
N LEU A 151 -0.96 14.75 -8.68
CA LEU A 151 -2.06 13.85 -9.03
C LEU A 151 -2.98 14.45 -10.08
N THR A 152 -3.39 15.71 -9.91
CA THR A 152 -4.30 16.39 -10.84
C THR A 152 -3.73 16.45 -12.25
N THR A 153 -2.41 16.63 -12.40
CA THR A 153 -1.77 16.60 -13.74
C THR A 153 -1.83 15.23 -14.42
N GLN A 154 -1.94 14.14 -13.63
CA GLN A 154 -2.09 12.79 -14.15
C GLN A 154 -3.55 12.45 -14.51
N PHE A 155 -4.52 13.28 -14.11
CA PHE A 155 -5.92 13.14 -14.47
C PHE A 155 -6.27 13.99 -15.69
N ASP A 156 -6.52 13.33 -16.82
CA ASP A 156 -7.17 13.96 -17.96
C ASP A 156 -8.64 13.52 -18.00
N ARG A 157 -9.58 14.47 -18.14
CA ARG A 157 -11.02 14.18 -18.27
C ARG A 157 -11.33 13.37 -19.53
N SER A 158 -10.46 13.36 -20.53
CA SER A 158 -10.61 12.50 -21.71
C SER A 158 -10.70 11.01 -21.36
N VAL A 159 -10.15 10.61 -20.20
CA VAL A 159 -10.28 9.26 -19.63
C VAL A 159 -11.74 8.83 -19.44
N LEU A 160 -12.68 9.77 -19.31
CA LEU A 160 -14.11 9.50 -19.14
C LEU A 160 -14.88 9.33 -20.45
N GLU A 161 -14.34 9.78 -21.57
CA GLU A 161 -15.03 9.70 -22.87
C GLU A 161 -15.49 8.27 -23.23
N PRO A 162 -14.75 7.20 -22.90
CA PRO A 162 -15.19 5.82 -23.16
C PRO A 162 -16.22 5.27 -22.17
N ILE A 163 -16.47 5.92 -21.02
CA ILE A 163 -17.25 5.35 -19.92
C ILE A 163 -18.74 5.24 -20.27
N PHE A 164 -19.21 5.99 -21.26
CA PHE A 164 -20.61 5.97 -21.66
C PHE A 164 -20.80 5.78 -23.17
N VAL A 165 -21.43 4.66 -23.54
CA VAL A 165 -21.90 4.41 -24.91
C VAL A 165 -23.35 3.92 -24.84
N GLY A 166 -24.30 4.77 -25.22
CA GLY A 166 -25.71 4.40 -25.39
C GLY A 166 -26.61 4.70 -24.19
N ARG A 167 -26.79 3.74 -23.28
CA ARG A 167 -27.75 3.82 -22.15
C ARG A 167 -27.08 3.42 -20.82
N PRO A 168 -27.50 4.00 -19.68
CA PRO A 168 -26.95 3.64 -18.38
C PRO A 168 -27.15 2.16 -18.05
N TYR A 169 -26.15 1.55 -17.40
CA TYR A 169 -26.23 0.17 -16.96
C TYR A 169 -27.46 -0.08 -16.08
N ALA A 170 -27.70 0.77 -15.09
CA ALA A 170 -28.79 0.60 -14.14
C ALA A 170 -30.17 0.60 -14.83
N GLU A 171 -30.31 1.40 -15.90
CA GLU A 171 -31.51 1.45 -16.71
C GLU A 171 -31.72 0.13 -17.48
N LEU A 172 -30.67 -0.33 -18.20
CA LEU A 172 -30.72 -1.58 -18.95
C LEU A 172 -30.95 -2.79 -18.03
N PHE A 173 -30.34 -2.80 -16.85
CA PHE A 173 -30.54 -3.85 -15.87
C PHE A 173 -32.01 -3.98 -15.50
N ARG A 174 -32.70 -2.88 -15.20
CA ARG A 174 -34.12 -2.92 -14.79
C ARG A 174 -35.06 -3.26 -15.94
N GLU A 175 -34.69 -2.91 -17.18
CA GLU A 175 -35.45 -3.30 -18.37
C GLU A 175 -35.38 -4.82 -18.60
N PHE A 176 -34.19 -5.43 -18.45
CA PHE A 176 -33.98 -6.84 -18.77
C PHE A 176 -34.06 -7.81 -17.58
N VAL A 177 -33.99 -7.29 -16.35
CA VAL A 177 -34.08 -8.06 -15.11
C VAL A 177 -35.20 -7.47 -14.25
N PRO A 178 -36.47 -7.83 -14.49
CA PRO A 178 -37.56 -7.42 -13.61
C PRO A 178 -37.36 -7.92 -12.17
N GLN A 179 -37.97 -7.24 -11.19
CA GLN A 179 -37.82 -7.56 -9.76
C GLN A 179 -38.15 -9.02 -9.43
N ASP A 180 -39.18 -9.60 -10.06
CA ASP A 180 -39.53 -11.01 -9.87
C ASP A 180 -38.44 -11.96 -10.39
N LEU A 181 -37.80 -11.60 -11.50
CA LEU A 181 -36.70 -12.38 -12.08
C LEU A 181 -35.40 -12.23 -11.28
N PHE A 182 -35.20 -11.09 -10.62
CA PHE A 182 -34.06 -10.88 -9.73
C PHE A 182 -34.05 -11.91 -8.58
N ALA A 183 -35.23 -12.36 -8.12
CA ALA A 183 -35.40 -13.43 -7.13
C ALA A 183 -34.63 -13.17 -5.81
N GLU A 184 -34.81 -11.98 -5.25
CA GLU A 184 -34.07 -11.47 -4.08
C GLU A 184 -34.02 -12.46 -2.91
N SER A 185 -35.18 -12.99 -2.51
CA SER A 185 -35.27 -13.91 -1.37
C SER A 185 -34.46 -15.18 -1.57
N PHE A 186 -34.39 -15.70 -2.80
CA PHE A 186 -33.56 -16.85 -3.12
C PHE A 186 -32.08 -16.51 -3.02
N ARG A 187 -31.64 -15.41 -3.64
CA ARG A 187 -30.23 -14.97 -3.61
C ARG A 187 -29.74 -14.74 -2.19
N GLN A 188 -30.56 -14.09 -1.37
CA GLN A 188 -30.26 -13.81 0.03
C GLN A 188 -30.25 -15.06 0.92
N SER A 189 -30.94 -16.14 0.52
CA SER A 189 -30.99 -17.39 1.28
C SER A 189 -29.78 -18.32 1.09
N VAL A 190 -28.92 -18.03 0.11
CA VAL A 190 -27.77 -18.86 -0.24
C VAL A 190 -26.48 -18.10 0.04
N ALA A 191 -25.50 -18.75 0.67
CA ALA A 191 -24.19 -18.15 0.90
C ALA A 191 -23.29 -18.25 -0.35
N PRO A 192 -22.33 -17.32 -0.54
CA PRO A 192 -21.24 -17.50 -1.49
C PRO A 192 -20.48 -18.81 -1.27
N LEU A 193 -19.76 -19.26 -2.30
CA LEU A 193 -18.96 -20.48 -2.21
C LEU A 193 -17.84 -20.34 -1.17
N ASP A 194 -17.88 -21.19 -0.13
CA ASP A 194 -16.89 -21.30 0.95
C ASP A 194 -16.45 -19.92 1.50
N PRO A 195 -17.36 -19.17 2.15
CA PRO A 195 -17.20 -17.73 2.37
C PRO A 195 -16.01 -17.39 3.28
N GLU A 196 -15.67 -18.29 4.20
CA GLU A 196 -14.59 -18.15 5.18
C GLU A 196 -13.21 -18.49 4.61
N ARG A 197 -13.15 -19.20 3.48
CA ARG A 197 -11.88 -19.62 2.89
C ARG A 197 -11.24 -18.50 2.08
N PRO A 198 -9.99 -18.08 2.35
CA PRO A 198 -9.31 -17.06 1.56
C PRO A 198 -9.30 -17.41 0.06
N PHE A 199 -9.44 -16.40 -0.79
CA PHE A 199 -9.36 -16.54 -2.24
C PHE A 199 -8.33 -15.55 -2.77
N VAL A 200 -7.32 -16.05 -3.48
CA VAL A 200 -6.29 -15.21 -4.10
C VAL A 200 -6.84 -14.57 -5.38
N SER A 201 -7.21 -13.29 -5.28
CA SER A 201 -7.59 -12.48 -6.44
C SER A 201 -6.37 -12.17 -7.32
N ARG A 202 -6.60 -11.89 -8.61
CA ARG A 202 -5.52 -11.60 -9.57
C ARG A 202 -5.83 -10.41 -10.45
N ALA A 203 -4.84 -9.52 -10.61
CA ALA A 203 -4.90 -8.45 -11.59
C ALA A 203 -4.73 -8.96 -13.04
N GLY A 204 -5.44 -8.33 -13.97
CA GLY A 204 -5.15 -8.46 -15.40
C GLY A 204 -3.82 -7.78 -15.75
N ARG A 205 -3.12 -8.29 -16.79
CA ARG A 205 -1.78 -7.80 -17.18
C ARG A 205 -1.69 -6.30 -17.43
N ARG A 206 -2.76 -5.68 -17.96
CA ARG A 206 -2.79 -4.26 -18.31
C ARG A 206 -3.00 -3.32 -17.13
N VAL A 207 -3.46 -3.83 -15.99
CA VAL A 207 -3.78 -3.02 -14.80
C VAL A 207 -2.88 -3.43 -13.63
N GLN A 208 -1.69 -3.96 -13.91
CA GLN A 208 -0.72 -4.26 -12.87
C GLN A 208 -0.25 -2.98 -12.18
N TRP A 209 0.29 -3.16 -10.98
CA TRP A 209 0.97 -2.07 -10.30
C TRP A 209 2.17 -1.59 -11.12
N PHE A 210 2.39 -0.28 -11.15
CA PHE A 210 3.53 0.30 -11.85
C PHE A 210 4.81 0.03 -11.03
N ASP A 211 5.66 -0.88 -11.53
CA ASP A 211 6.85 -1.40 -10.85
C ASP A 211 8.16 -0.72 -11.29
N GLY A 212 8.07 0.35 -12.09
CA GLY A 212 9.21 1.15 -12.51
C GLY A 212 9.89 1.94 -11.39
N SER A 213 10.77 2.87 -11.75
CA SER A 213 11.33 3.83 -10.80
C SER A 213 10.25 4.76 -10.23
N GLY A 214 10.40 5.13 -8.96
CA GLY A 214 9.52 6.07 -8.27
C GLY A 214 9.53 7.48 -8.91
N PRO A 215 8.50 8.31 -8.67
CA PRO A 215 8.31 9.59 -9.36
C PRO A 215 9.47 10.59 -9.23
N THR A 216 10.21 10.55 -8.12
CA THR A 216 11.34 11.43 -7.82
C THR A 216 12.67 10.69 -7.71
N PHE A 217 12.69 9.40 -8.09
CA PHE A 217 13.85 8.54 -7.89
C PHE A 217 14.96 8.87 -8.89
N GLU A 218 16.15 9.13 -8.35
CA GLU A 218 17.39 9.33 -9.11
C GLU A 218 18.48 8.46 -8.49
N PHE A 219 19.04 7.54 -9.28
CA PHE A 219 19.98 6.54 -8.78
C PHE A 219 21.26 7.18 -8.19
N GLU A 220 21.83 8.17 -8.88
CA GLU A 220 23.02 8.91 -8.42
C GLU A 220 22.78 9.64 -7.10
N ARG A 221 21.59 10.23 -6.95
CA ARG A 221 21.19 10.86 -5.69
C ARG A 221 21.10 9.82 -4.57
N ALA A 222 20.49 8.67 -4.84
CA ALA A 222 20.36 7.60 -3.85
C ALA A 222 21.74 7.07 -3.39
N LEU A 223 22.70 6.93 -4.31
CA LEU A 223 24.09 6.58 -3.96
C LEU A 223 24.75 7.66 -3.10
N GLY A 224 24.61 8.94 -3.47
CA GLY A 224 25.14 10.05 -2.68
C GLY A 224 24.53 10.12 -1.28
N ASP A 225 23.24 9.83 -1.18
CA ASP A 225 22.48 9.73 0.07
C ASP A 225 22.99 8.59 0.96
N ALA A 226 23.29 7.42 0.39
CA ALA A 226 23.89 6.29 1.11
C ALA A 226 25.32 6.61 1.58
N GLN A 227 26.16 7.16 0.70
CA GLN A 227 27.52 7.58 1.02
C GLN A 227 27.54 8.60 2.16
N ASN A 228 26.71 9.64 2.08
CA ASN A 228 26.64 10.69 3.10
C ASN A 228 26.23 10.13 4.47
N ARG A 229 25.40 9.07 4.51
CA ARG A 229 25.05 8.40 5.77
C ARG A 229 26.23 7.65 6.36
N TYR A 230 27.00 6.91 5.57
CA TYR A 230 28.24 6.31 6.05
C TYR A 230 29.20 7.38 6.57
N ASP A 231 29.45 8.43 5.81
CA ASP A 231 30.42 9.47 6.17
C ASP A 231 30.03 10.19 7.47
N LYS A 232 28.76 10.57 7.61
CA LYS A 232 28.28 11.34 8.77
C LYS A 232 28.02 10.48 10.00
N VAL A 233 27.33 9.35 9.84
CA VAL A 233 26.93 8.52 10.99
C VAL A 233 28.14 7.82 11.60
N LEU A 234 29.09 7.34 10.79
CA LEU A 234 30.30 6.70 11.32
C LEU A 234 31.18 7.70 12.09
N ALA A 235 31.17 8.97 11.71
CA ALA A 235 31.89 10.01 12.46
C ALA A 235 31.16 10.38 13.78
N SER A 236 29.83 10.44 13.78
CA SER A 236 29.02 10.90 14.91
C SER A 236 28.63 9.81 15.91
N LEU A 237 28.87 8.54 15.57
CA LEU A 237 28.59 7.37 16.40
C LEU A 237 29.71 6.32 16.40
N ARG A 238 30.95 6.70 16.08
CA ARG A 238 32.08 5.76 15.95
C ARG A 238 32.25 4.78 17.12
N TYR A 239 32.28 5.30 18.35
CA TYR A 239 32.46 4.53 19.57
C TYR A 239 31.18 3.76 19.93
N THR A 240 30.02 4.41 19.80
CA THR A 240 28.72 3.75 20.03
C THR A 240 28.53 2.53 19.12
N ILE A 241 28.81 2.66 17.81
CA ILE A 241 28.70 1.56 16.84
C ILE A 241 29.71 0.45 17.15
N SER A 242 30.95 0.82 17.51
CA SER A 242 31.97 -0.15 17.90
C SER A 242 31.51 -1.01 19.08
N ASP A 243 30.94 -0.41 20.12
CA ASP A 243 30.44 -1.15 21.29
C ASP A 243 29.23 -2.02 20.94
N ILE A 244 28.31 -1.50 20.12
CA ILE A 244 27.13 -2.20 19.62
C ILE A 244 27.51 -3.44 18.79
N ALA A 245 28.48 -3.32 17.88
CA ALA A 245 28.88 -4.39 16.98
C ALA A 245 29.42 -5.63 17.74
N HIS A 246 29.98 -5.43 18.94
CA HIS A 246 30.56 -6.49 19.77
C HIS A 246 29.63 -6.93 20.92
N ASP A 247 28.48 -6.28 21.10
CA ASP A 247 27.56 -6.60 22.19
C ASP A 247 26.66 -7.81 21.84
N PRO A 248 26.70 -8.89 22.65
CA PRO A 248 25.95 -10.11 22.35
C PRO A 248 24.42 -9.95 22.52
N GLY A 249 23.95 -8.89 23.19
CA GLY A 249 22.54 -8.62 23.40
C GLY A 249 21.87 -7.96 22.20
N ILE A 250 22.56 -7.04 21.52
CA ILE A 250 22.02 -6.32 20.36
C ILE A 250 22.39 -6.96 19.02
N ARG A 251 23.56 -7.57 18.89
CA ARG A 251 24.07 -8.09 17.60
C ARG A 251 23.09 -9.02 16.88
N PRO A 252 22.38 -9.97 17.54
CA PRO A 252 21.39 -10.82 16.87
C PRO A 252 20.26 -10.02 16.19
N ARG A 253 19.86 -8.88 16.77
CA ARG A 253 18.79 -8.02 16.24
C ARG A 253 19.24 -7.30 14.98
N LEU A 254 20.46 -6.77 14.98
CA LEU A 254 21.04 -6.12 13.80
C LEU A 254 21.24 -7.12 12.67
N LEU A 255 21.67 -8.35 13.00
CA LEU A 255 21.79 -9.43 12.03
C LEU A 255 20.43 -9.81 11.43
N GLU A 256 19.34 -9.80 12.19
CA GLU A 256 17.99 -10.02 11.67
C GLU A 256 17.59 -8.93 10.67
N MET A 257 17.87 -7.66 10.98
CA MET A 257 17.65 -6.54 10.06
C MET A 257 18.45 -6.74 8.75
N HIS A 258 19.74 -7.06 8.86
CA HIS A 258 20.59 -7.32 7.70
C HIS A 258 20.06 -8.50 6.85
N LYS A 259 19.66 -9.62 7.49
CA LYS A 259 19.08 -10.79 6.82
C LYS A 259 17.74 -10.51 6.13
N ARG A 260 17.00 -9.50 6.58
CA ARG A 260 15.80 -8.99 5.89
C ARG A 260 16.13 -8.12 4.66
N GLY A 261 17.42 -7.95 4.36
CA GLY A 261 17.93 -7.18 3.23
C GLY A 261 18.26 -5.73 3.57
N MET A 262 18.20 -5.32 4.85
CA MET A 262 18.59 -3.95 5.23
C MET A 262 20.06 -3.72 4.93
N LYS A 263 20.38 -2.59 4.28
CA LYS A 263 21.76 -2.16 4.08
C LYS A 263 22.31 -1.51 5.34
N ASP A 264 23.63 -1.56 5.51
CA ASP A 264 24.28 -1.06 6.71
C ASP A 264 24.01 0.43 6.92
N TRP A 265 23.98 1.24 5.85
CA TRP A 265 23.61 2.65 5.95
C TRP A 265 22.18 2.88 6.47
N GLU A 266 21.26 1.94 6.25
CA GLU A 266 19.89 2.00 6.79
C GLU A 266 19.88 1.68 8.28
N ILE A 267 20.58 0.61 8.67
CA ILE A 267 20.74 0.22 10.08
C ILE A 267 21.40 1.36 10.86
N LEU A 268 22.49 1.92 10.31
CA LEU A 268 23.19 3.09 10.84
C LEU A 268 22.26 4.30 10.98
N SER A 269 21.38 4.55 10.00
CA SER A 269 20.41 5.65 10.09
C SER A 269 19.42 5.46 11.25
N ILE A 270 18.98 4.23 11.50
CA ILE A 270 18.08 3.90 12.62
C ILE A 270 18.80 4.09 13.96
N LEU A 271 20.03 3.57 14.09
CA LEU A 271 20.86 3.75 15.28
C LEU A 271 21.16 5.25 15.53
N SER A 272 21.46 6.01 14.47
CA SER A 272 21.63 7.46 14.53
C SER A 272 20.39 8.17 15.04
N ASN A 273 19.21 7.81 14.57
CA ASN A 273 17.97 8.43 15.03
C ASN A 273 17.70 8.15 16.52
N ILE A 274 18.00 6.94 17.01
CA ILE A 274 17.89 6.61 18.45
C ILE A 274 18.86 7.47 19.25
N ALA A 275 20.14 7.46 18.88
CA ALA A 275 21.19 8.18 19.58
C ALA A 275 20.93 9.69 19.61
N MET A 276 20.47 10.26 18.49
CA MET A 276 20.09 11.66 18.41
C MET A 276 18.87 11.96 19.28
N GLY A 277 17.86 11.10 19.31
CA GLY A 277 16.69 11.27 20.19
C GLY A 277 17.10 11.38 21.66
N ILE A 278 18.03 10.53 22.10
CA ILE A 278 18.56 10.54 23.47
C ILE A 278 19.40 11.78 23.76
N ARG A 279 20.31 12.13 22.84
CA ARG A 279 21.22 13.28 23.00
C ARG A 279 20.51 14.62 22.95
N LEU A 280 19.45 14.71 22.16
CA LEU A 280 18.71 15.94 21.97
C LEU A 280 17.89 16.31 23.21
N ASP A 281 17.37 15.31 23.93
CA ASP A 281 16.56 15.44 25.16
C ASP A 281 15.59 16.63 25.08
N ALA A 282 14.89 16.74 23.93
CA ALA A 282 14.08 17.90 23.63
C ALA A 282 12.69 17.79 24.29
N PRO A 283 12.17 18.92 24.82
CA PRO A 283 10.76 19.01 25.19
C PRO A 283 9.85 18.65 24.02
N GLU A 284 8.70 18.00 24.30
CA GLU A 284 7.72 17.60 23.29
C GLU A 284 7.16 18.79 22.47
N ASP A 285 7.23 20.02 23.00
CA ASP A 285 6.71 21.24 22.40
C ASP A 285 7.76 22.07 21.63
N LEU A 286 8.99 21.54 21.45
CA LEU A 286 10.02 22.28 20.72
C LEU A 286 9.62 22.45 19.24
N PRO A 287 9.73 23.66 18.65
CA PRO A 287 9.39 23.88 17.25
C PRO A 287 10.17 22.96 16.30
N LEU A 288 9.49 22.42 15.28
CA LEU A 288 10.08 21.45 14.34
C LEU A 288 11.36 21.94 13.66
N GLU A 289 11.41 23.22 13.32
CA GLU A 289 12.60 23.82 12.68
C GLU A 289 13.80 23.85 13.63
N GLU A 290 13.56 24.11 14.91
CA GLU A 290 14.59 24.12 15.93
C GLU A 290 15.06 22.69 16.26
N LEU A 291 14.13 21.72 16.35
CA LEU A 291 14.44 20.30 16.46
C LEU A 291 15.35 19.83 15.31
N ARG A 292 15.02 20.21 14.06
CA ARG A 292 15.82 19.88 12.87
C ARG A 292 17.22 20.47 12.95
N SER A 293 17.33 21.76 13.25
CA SER A 293 18.61 22.46 13.35
C SER A 293 19.53 21.85 14.41
N ARG A 294 18.98 21.59 15.61
CA ARG A 294 19.74 20.93 16.69
C ARG A 294 20.12 19.50 16.34
N GLY A 295 19.22 18.76 15.69
CA GLY A 295 19.52 17.42 15.17
C GLY A 295 20.68 17.43 14.18
N MET A 296 20.67 18.32 13.19
CA MET A 296 21.77 18.44 12.23
C MET A 296 23.10 18.76 12.91
N ALA A 297 23.10 19.66 13.92
CA ALA A 297 24.29 19.99 14.67
C ALA A 297 24.87 18.79 15.46
N LEU A 298 24.01 17.90 15.97
CA LEU A 298 24.44 16.65 16.62
C LEU A 298 25.03 15.66 15.63
N LEU A 299 24.48 15.57 14.42
CA LEU A 299 24.98 14.69 13.37
C LEU A 299 26.36 15.15 12.84
N ASP A 300 26.62 16.45 12.82
CA ASP A 300 27.90 17.01 12.38
C ASP A 300 28.98 16.99 13.50
N LYS A 301 28.62 16.62 14.75
CA LYS A 301 29.57 16.47 15.87
C LYS A 301 30.27 15.11 15.76
N VAL A 302 31.61 15.12 15.78
CA VAL A 302 32.42 13.89 15.92
C VAL A 302 32.29 13.34 17.33
N GLU A 303 31.98 12.05 17.45
CA GLU A 303 31.83 11.39 18.75
C GLU A 303 33.17 11.23 19.48
N THR A 304 33.15 11.44 20.80
CA THR A 304 34.25 11.05 21.69
C THR A 304 33.85 9.83 22.53
N GLU A 305 34.81 9.12 23.10
CA GLU A 305 34.54 7.96 23.97
C GLU A 305 33.61 8.30 25.15
N ALA A 306 33.67 9.55 25.67
CA ALA A 306 32.79 10.02 26.73
C ALA A 306 31.33 10.29 26.26
N ASP A 307 31.12 10.47 24.96
CA ASP A 307 29.80 10.67 24.36
C ASP A 307 29.13 9.34 23.95
N ALA A 308 29.86 8.21 24.07
CA ALA A 308 29.39 6.91 23.62
C ALA A 308 28.17 6.44 24.41
N LEU A 309 27.16 5.94 23.70
CA LEU A 309 25.94 5.41 24.31
C LEU A 309 26.08 3.90 24.54
N PRO A 310 25.67 3.39 25.72
CA PRO A 310 25.79 1.96 25.99
C PRO A 310 24.82 1.14 25.12
N PRO A 311 25.22 -0.06 24.65
CA PRO A 311 24.38 -0.92 23.79
C PRO A 311 22.98 -1.23 24.35
N ALA A 312 22.86 -1.32 25.68
CA ALA A 312 21.60 -1.62 26.37
C ALA A 312 20.48 -0.60 26.10
N VAL A 313 20.80 0.60 25.61
CA VAL A 313 19.80 1.63 25.26
C VAL A 313 19.11 1.34 23.93
N PHE A 314 19.70 0.54 23.05
CA PHE A 314 19.14 0.23 21.73
C PHE A 314 18.25 -1.02 21.82
N THR A 315 17.07 -0.85 22.44
CA THR A 315 16.10 -1.93 22.64
C THR A 315 15.30 -2.26 21.37
N ASP A 316 14.61 -3.40 21.35
CA ASP A 316 13.75 -3.81 20.23
C ASP A 316 12.64 -2.78 19.97
N GLU A 317 12.09 -2.21 21.05
CA GLU A 317 11.05 -1.19 20.97
C GLU A 317 11.58 0.08 20.30
N LEU A 318 12.80 0.51 20.63
CA LEU A 318 13.42 1.69 20.03
C LEU A 318 13.86 1.44 18.59
N LEU A 319 14.43 0.28 18.28
CA LEU A 319 14.77 -0.10 16.90
C LEU A 319 13.51 -0.11 16.02
N SER A 320 12.41 -0.72 16.50
CA SER A 320 11.13 -0.76 15.79
C SER A 320 10.51 0.63 15.63
N ALA A 321 10.49 1.45 16.69
CA ALA A 321 9.96 2.81 16.63
C ALA A 321 10.76 3.71 15.67
N HIS A 322 12.09 3.66 15.74
CA HIS A 322 12.95 4.50 14.92
C HIS A 322 13.10 4.01 13.48
N ALA A 323 12.83 2.75 13.18
CA ALA A 323 12.62 2.29 11.79
C ALA A 323 11.44 3.02 11.13
N LYS A 324 10.34 3.24 11.87
CA LYS A 324 9.18 4.02 11.39
C LYS A 324 9.53 5.49 11.17
N VAL A 325 10.24 6.09 12.12
CA VAL A 325 10.72 7.48 11.99
C VAL A 325 11.64 7.62 10.78
N TYR A 326 12.53 6.66 10.56
CA TYR A 326 13.43 6.62 9.42
C TYR A 326 12.67 6.62 8.09
N LEU A 327 11.66 5.77 7.92
CA LEU A 327 10.87 5.78 6.68
C LEU A 327 10.14 7.11 6.48
N GLY A 328 9.54 7.69 7.52
CA GLY A 328 8.91 9.02 7.42
C GLY A 328 9.88 10.12 7.00
N ALA A 329 11.10 10.10 7.54
CA ALA A 329 12.17 11.00 7.13
C ALA A 329 12.62 10.75 5.69
N PHE A 330 12.71 9.49 5.27
CA PHE A 330 13.03 9.12 3.88
C PHE A 330 12.00 9.70 2.91
N PHE A 331 10.71 9.47 3.14
CA PHE A 331 9.61 10.05 2.35
C PHE A 331 9.78 11.56 2.20
N SER A 332 9.92 12.26 3.33
CA SER A 332 10.08 13.72 3.34
C SER A 332 11.30 14.17 2.54
N SER A 333 12.44 13.49 2.68
CA SER A 333 13.67 13.83 1.96
C SER A 333 13.51 13.66 0.45
N TRP A 334 12.73 12.68 0.00
CA TRP A 334 12.44 12.42 -1.42
C TRP A 334 11.23 13.17 -1.96
N GLN A 335 10.72 14.16 -1.20
CA GLN A 335 9.55 14.97 -1.56
C GLN A 335 8.29 14.12 -1.79
N LEU A 336 8.15 13.07 -0.97
CA LEU A 336 7.00 12.17 -0.98
C LEU A 336 6.10 12.48 0.21
N HIS A 337 4.80 12.42 -0.05
CA HIS A 337 3.76 12.48 0.97
C HIS A 337 3.56 11.10 1.61
N TRP A 338 3.38 11.03 2.93
CA TRP A 338 2.96 9.80 3.60
C TRP A 338 1.43 9.65 3.52
N PRO A 339 0.89 8.67 2.77
CA PRO A 339 -0.55 8.58 2.55
C PRO A 339 -1.31 8.14 3.82
N PRO A 340 -2.52 8.66 4.09
CA PRO A 340 -3.22 8.46 5.35
C PRO A 340 -3.78 7.03 5.57
N SER A 341 -3.98 6.26 4.49
CA SER A 341 -4.44 4.86 4.55
C SER A 341 -3.33 3.85 4.33
N VAL A 342 -2.08 4.30 4.31
CA VAL A 342 -0.90 3.44 4.14
C VAL A 342 -0.25 3.20 5.48
N ASP A 343 -0.10 1.93 5.82
CA ASP A 343 0.67 1.50 6.98
C ASP A 343 2.17 1.47 6.67
N TYR A 344 2.95 1.15 7.71
CA TYR A 344 4.40 1.08 7.59
C TYR A 344 4.86 0.02 6.58
N GLU A 345 4.21 -1.14 6.54
CA GLU A 345 4.61 -2.26 5.69
C GLU A 345 4.38 -1.95 4.21
N GLY A 346 3.25 -1.32 3.88
CA GLY A 346 2.96 -0.82 2.54
C GLY A 346 3.97 0.24 2.10
N ALA A 347 4.26 1.21 2.96
CA ALA A 347 5.25 2.26 2.69
C ALA A 347 6.67 1.70 2.48
N GLU A 348 7.09 0.75 3.34
CA GLU A 348 8.38 0.05 3.20
C GLU A 348 8.43 -0.67 1.86
N LYS A 349 7.45 -1.51 1.55
CA LYS A 349 7.37 -2.25 0.28
C LYS A 349 7.45 -1.32 -0.93
N PHE A 350 6.77 -0.17 -0.88
CA PHE A 350 6.83 0.83 -1.93
C PHE A 350 8.26 1.34 -2.12
N LEU A 351 8.96 1.74 -1.06
CA LEU A 351 10.33 2.25 -1.15
C LEU A 351 11.33 1.18 -1.60
N ILE A 352 11.18 -0.06 -1.13
CA ILE A 352 12.02 -1.18 -1.58
C ILE A 352 11.92 -1.35 -3.10
N SER A 353 10.70 -1.41 -3.63
CA SER A 353 10.48 -1.70 -5.04
C SER A 353 10.73 -0.48 -5.95
N ARG A 354 10.35 0.72 -5.52
CA ARG A 354 10.27 1.92 -6.37
C ARG A 354 11.47 2.86 -6.19
N PHE A 355 12.06 2.85 -4.98
CA PHE A 355 13.22 3.66 -4.60
C PHE A 355 14.47 2.80 -4.36
N ARG A 356 14.39 1.50 -4.65
CA ARG A 356 15.53 0.56 -4.56
C ARG A 356 16.20 0.59 -3.19
N LEU A 357 15.40 0.78 -2.14
CA LEU A 357 15.87 1.02 -0.77
C LEU A 357 16.85 -0.07 -0.30
N ARG A 358 16.62 -1.33 -0.70
CA ARG A 358 17.49 -2.48 -0.36
C ARG A 358 18.52 -2.84 -1.43
N ASP A 359 18.56 -2.15 -2.56
CA ASP A 359 19.51 -2.44 -3.64
C ASP A 359 20.63 -1.41 -3.71
N VAL A 360 20.33 -0.15 -3.36
CA VAL A 360 21.29 0.95 -3.39
C VAL A 360 22.30 0.81 -2.25
N ASP A 361 23.56 0.74 -2.62
CA ASP A 361 24.67 0.70 -1.68
C ASP A 361 25.95 1.24 -2.34
N VAL A 362 26.94 1.56 -1.53
CA VAL A 362 28.26 2.05 -1.95
C VAL A 362 29.35 1.21 -1.28
N PRO A 363 30.56 1.08 -1.87
CA PRO A 363 31.66 0.39 -1.20
C PRO A 363 31.99 1.05 0.15
N HIS A 364 31.94 0.27 1.22
CA HIS A 364 32.18 0.73 2.59
C HIS A 364 32.94 -0.34 3.40
N GLN A 365 33.46 0.06 4.56
CA GLN A 365 34.03 -0.87 5.52
C GLN A 365 32.91 -1.62 6.23
N ASP A 366 33.08 -2.94 6.45
CA ASP A 366 32.19 -3.71 7.32
C ASP A 366 32.33 -3.21 8.77
N VAL A 367 31.31 -2.49 9.22
CA VAL A 367 31.27 -1.84 10.54
C VAL A 367 30.65 -2.73 11.60
N PHE A 368 29.94 -3.78 11.20
CA PHE A 368 29.24 -4.69 12.10
C PHE A 368 29.85 -6.10 12.15
N GLY A 369 30.83 -6.38 11.28
CA GLY A 369 31.57 -7.65 11.26
C GLY A 369 30.77 -8.80 10.68
N TRP A 370 29.91 -8.56 9.69
CA TRP A 370 29.11 -9.60 9.02
C TRP A 370 29.98 -10.70 8.42
N ASP A 371 31.13 -10.34 7.85
CA ASP A 371 32.04 -11.28 7.18
C ASP A 371 32.62 -12.35 8.14
N GLN A 372 32.56 -12.11 9.46
CA GLN A 372 33.00 -13.06 10.48
C GLN A 372 31.94 -14.15 10.77
N ASP A 373 30.67 -13.91 10.41
CA ASP A 373 29.56 -14.85 10.62
C ASP A 373 29.33 -15.78 9.42
N ASP A 374 29.82 -15.41 8.23
CA ASP A 374 29.79 -16.23 7.00
C ASP A 374 31.02 -17.16 6.86
N ALA A 375 31.98 -17.06 7.79
CA ALA A 375 33.09 -18.01 7.86
C ALA A 375 32.56 -19.40 8.25
N PRO A 376 32.81 -20.47 7.47
CA PRO A 376 32.49 -21.81 7.92
C PRO A 376 33.21 -22.04 9.25
N LEU A 377 32.47 -22.51 10.26
CA LEU A 377 33.05 -23.01 11.50
C LEU A 377 34.13 -24.03 11.11
N ASP A 378 35.40 -23.66 11.27
CA ASP A 378 36.52 -24.56 11.04
C ASP A 378 36.33 -25.80 11.96
N PRO A 379 36.52 -27.02 11.43
CA PRO A 379 36.06 -28.28 12.03
C PRO A 379 36.73 -28.67 13.35
#